data_AF-A0A351SDC0-F1
#
_entry.id   AF-A0A351SDC0-F1
#
_cell.length_a   1.000
_cell.length_b   1.000
_cell.length_c   1.000
_cell.angle_alpha   90.00
_cell.angle_beta   90.00
_cell.angle_gamma   90.00
#
_symmetry.space_group_name_H-M   'P 1'
#
loop_
_entity.id
_entity.type
_entity.pdbx_description
1 polymer ?
#
loop_
_entity_poly.entity_id
_entity_poly.type
_entity_poly.pdbx_seq_one_letter_code
_entity_poly.pdbx_strand_id
1 'polypeptide(L)'
;CGATASCLPQHAVRLAQGSSYFPNQAFRLKNNIYGVQFHPEVTTDIMELWMERAAHKLVFPGAQQPEKQRAENEKHRQDVETWLNQFFDLWL
;
A
#
# COMPACT_ATOMS: atom_id res chain seq x y z
N CYS A 1 11.04 5.26 19.34
CA CYS A 1 10.00 5.61 18.35
C CYS A 1 8.64 5.53 19.00
N GLY A 2 7.90 6.65 19.08
CA GLY A 2 6.49 6.62 19.48
C GLY A 2 5.64 5.94 18.41
N ALA A 3 4.41 5.56 18.76
CA ALA A 3 3.49 4.76 17.94
C ALA A 3 2.94 5.52 16.71
N THR A 4 3.80 5.92 15.77
CA THR A 4 3.41 6.47 14.47
C THR A 4 3.60 5.42 13.37
N ALA A 5 2.67 5.37 12.41
CA ALA A 5 2.63 4.37 11.32
C ALA A 5 3.90 4.27 10.48
N SER A 6 4.78 5.28 10.52
CA SER A 6 6.05 5.33 9.80
C SER A 6 7.23 4.69 10.53
N CYS A 7 7.10 4.29 11.80
CA CYS A 7 8.19 3.69 12.57
C CYS A 7 8.24 2.17 12.42
N LEU A 8 9.45 1.62 12.25
CA LEU A 8 9.65 0.18 12.24
C LEU A 8 9.57 -0.36 13.68
N PRO A 9 8.71 -1.36 13.97
CA PRO A 9 8.65 -1.96 15.30
C PRO A 9 9.99 -2.59 15.71
N GLN A 10 10.24 -2.66 17.01
CA GLN A 10 11.43 -3.32 17.51
C GLN A 10 11.46 -4.80 17.07
N HIS A 11 12.62 -5.27 16.62
CA HIS A 11 12.83 -6.62 16.07
C HIS A 11 12.11 -6.93 14.75
N ALA A 12 11.43 -5.97 14.13
CA ALA A 12 10.90 -6.15 12.79
C ALA A 12 12.02 -6.05 11.73
N VAL A 13 11.91 -6.88 10.70
CA VAL A 13 12.73 -6.82 9.49
C VAL A 13 11.99 -6.00 8.46
N ARG A 14 12.60 -4.91 7.97
CA ARG A 14 12.03 -4.12 6.88
C ARG A 14 12.07 -4.93 5.58
N LEU A 15 10.93 -4.99 4.89
CA LEU A 15 10.77 -5.71 3.63
C LEU A 15 10.66 -4.76 2.43
N ALA A 16 10.07 -3.57 2.63
CA ALA A 16 9.96 -2.56 1.59
C ALA A 16 10.27 -1.16 2.15
N GLN A 17 10.96 -0.37 1.33
CA GLN A 17 11.35 1.00 1.64
C GLN A 17 10.69 1.97 0.65
N GLY A 18 10.22 3.11 1.17
CA GLY A 18 9.67 4.21 0.38
C GLY A 18 10.64 5.38 0.28
N SER A 19 10.09 6.58 0.06
CA SER A 19 10.85 7.83 0.07
C SER A 19 11.37 8.17 1.46
N SER A 20 12.18 9.22 1.55
CA SER A 20 12.64 9.77 2.84
C SER A 20 11.50 10.19 3.77
N TYR A 21 10.34 10.58 3.22
CA TYR A 21 9.15 10.95 3.99
C TYR A 21 8.43 9.74 4.60
N PHE A 22 8.47 8.58 3.91
CA PHE A 22 7.81 7.34 4.34
C PHE A 22 8.73 6.14 4.16
N PRO A 23 9.77 6.00 5.00
CA PRO A 23 10.87 5.06 4.75
C PRO A 23 10.53 3.59 5.00
N ASN A 24 9.46 3.29 5.73
CA ASN A 24 9.05 1.93 6.07
C ASN A 24 7.69 1.65 5.43
N GLN A 25 7.67 0.85 4.35
CA GLN A 25 6.46 0.53 3.58
C GLN A 25 5.94 -0.88 3.86
N ALA A 26 6.83 -1.80 4.23
CA ALA A 26 6.44 -3.12 4.69
C ALA A 26 7.48 -3.68 5.67
N PHE A 27 7.03 -4.51 6.60
CA PHE A 27 7.90 -5.23 7.53
C PHE A 27 7.35 -6.62 7.87
N ARG A 28 8.24 -7.46 8.39
CA ARG A 28 7.89 -8.73 9.04
C ARG A 28 8.40 -8.74 10.48
N LEU A 29 7.55 -9.15 11.41
CA LEU A 29 7.88 -9.43 12.79
C LEU A 29 7.76 -10.94 13.04
N LYS A 30 8.75 -11.52 13.70
CA LYS A 30 8.86 -13.00 13.81
C LYS A 30 8.76 -13.65 12.43
N ASN A 31 8.05 -14.77 12.31
CA ASN A 31 7.94 -15.52 11.06
C ASN A 31 6.61 -15.36 10.33
N ASN A 32 5.60 -14.76 10.96
CA ASN A 32 4.22 -14.82 10.47
C ASN A 32 3.42 -13.53 10.71
N ILE A 33 4.05 -12.43 11.15
CA ILE A 33 3.36 -11.15 11.33
C ILE A 33 3.90 -10.20 10.28
N TYR A 34 3.05 -9.73 9.38
CA TYR A 34 3.39 -8.81 8.32
C TYR A 34 2.59 -7.52 8.49
N GLY A 35 3.24 -6.39 8.21
CA GLY A 35 2.59 -5.09 8.12
C GLY A 35 2.95 -4.43 6.79
N VAL A 36 1.96 -3.85 6.13
CA VAL A 36 2.11 -3.06 4.90
C VAL A 36 1.43 -1.72 5.07
N GLN A 37 2.02 -0.68 4.49
CA GLN A 37 1.46 0.68 4.49
C GLN A 37 0.59 0.95 3.25
N PHE A 38 0.91 0.28 2.13
CA PHE A 38 0.12 0.34 0.90
C PHE A 38 -1.05 -0.65 0.95
N HIS A 39 -1.97 -0.51 -0.01
CA HIS A 39 -3.22 -1.25 -0.07
C HIS A 39 -3.28 -2.19 -1.29
N PRO A 40 -2.63 -3.36 -1.23
CA PRO A 40 -2.66 -4.32 -2.34
C PRO A 40 -4.06 -4.95 -2.54
N GLU A 41 -4.93 -4.85 -1.54
CA GLU A 41 -6.30 -5.41 -1.54
C GLU A 41 -7.32 -4.57 -2.33
N VAL A 42 -6.94 -3.37 -2.77
CA VAL A 42 -7.86 -2.44 -3.44
C VAL A 42 -8.09 -2.88 -4.87
N THR A 43 -9.34 -3.23 -5.16
CA THR A 43 -9.83 -3.51 -6.52
C THR A 43 -10.16 -2.19 -7.26
N THR A 44 -10.38 -2.26 -8.57
CA THR A 44 -10.85 -1.09 -9.36
C THR A 44 -12.11 -0.47 -8.76
N ASP A 45 -13.08 -1.29 -8.37
CA ASP A 45 -14.35 -0.80 -7.84
C ASP A 45 -14.14 -0.07 -6.50
N ILE A 46 -13.25 -0.59 -5.65
CA ILE A 46 -12.88 0.07 -4.39
C ILE A 46 -12.13 1.38 -4.69
N MET A 47 -11.21 1.38 -5.65
CA MET A 47 -10.45 2.56 -6.05
C MET A 47 -11.38 3.68 -6.55
N GLU A 48 -12.31 3.36 -7.45
CA GLU A 48 -13.29 4.35 -7.94
C GLU A 48 -14.18 4.87 -6.81
N LEU A 49 -14.67 3.99 -5.93
CA LEU A 49 -15.45 4.39 -4.77
C LEU A 49 -14.69 5.35 -3.85
N TRP A 50 -13.39 5.10 -3.63
CA TRP A 50 -12.54 5.97 -2.81
C TRP A 50 -12.31 7.33 -3.49
N MET A 51 -12.03 7.34 -4.79
CA MET A 51 -11.88 8.57 -5.55
C MET A 51 -13.15 9.41 -5.55
N GLU A 52 -14.33 8.78 -5.63
CA GLU A 52 -15.61 9.47 -5.54
C GLU A 52 -15.85 10.06 -4.14
N ARG A 53 -15.79 9.21 -3.10
CA ARG A 53 -16.09 9.64 -1.72
C ARG A 53 -15.09 10.64 -1.15
N ALA A 54 -13.84 10.58 -1.61
CA ALA A 54 -12.77 11.46 -1.17
C ALA A 54 -12.26 12.38 -2.27
N ALA A 55 -13.10 12.72 -3.27
CA ALA A 55 -12.72 13.57 -4.40
C ALA A 55 -12.03 14.88 -3.99
N HIS A 56 -12.47 15.49 -2.88
CA HIS A 56 -11.85 16.71 -2.33
C HIS A 56 -10.39 16.54 -1.90
N LYS A 57 -9.90 15.32 -1.66
CA LYS A 57 -8.50 15.04 -1.32
C LYS A 57 -7.59 14.89 -2.54
N LEU A 58 -8.16 14.70 -3.73
CA LEU A 58 -7.41 14.50 -4.98
C LEU A 58 -6.71 15.77 -5.47
N VAL A 59 -7.07 16.93 -4.92
CA VAL A 59 -6.45 18.22 -5.22
C VAL A 59 -5.38 18.64 -4.21
N PHE A 60 -5.12 17.83 -3.18
CA PHE A 60 -4.10 18.16 -2.18
C PHE A 60 -2.68 18.04 -2.75
N PRO A 61 -1.72 18.83 -2.24
CA PRO A 61 -0.33 18.74 -2.70
C PRO A 61 0.21 17.30 -2.59
N GLY A 62 0.76 16.80 -3.69
CA GLY A 62 1.30 15.44 -3.78
C GLY A 62 0.27 14.35 -4.10
N ALA A 63 -1.03 14.66 -4.17
CA ALA A 63 -2.03 13.71 -4.66
C ALA A 63 -1.85 13.44 -6.16
N GLN A 64 -1.97 12.17 -6.55
CA GLN A 64 -1.95 11.80 -7.95
C GLN A 64 -3.32 12.08 -8.59
N GLN A 65 -3.33 12.63 -9.80
CA GLN A 65 -4.56 12.93 -10.53
C GLN A 65 -5.37 11.66 -10.84
N PRO A 66 -6.71 11.71 -10.81
CA PRO A 66 -7.57 10.54 -11.00
C PRO A 66 -7.29 9.78 -12.30
N GLU A 67 -7.06 10.49 -13.41
CA GLU A 67 -6.79 9.89 -14.72
C GLU A 67 -5.51 9.06 -14.69
N LYS A 68 -4.50 9.54 -13.95
CA LYS A 68 -3.26 8.80 -13.77
C LYS A 68 -3.44 7.61 -12.83
N GLN A 69 -4.20 7.74 -11.74
CA GLN A 69 -4.51 6.60 -10.87
C GLN A 69 -5.20 5.47 -11.65
N ARG A 70 -6.17 5.81 -12.52
CA ARG A 70 -6.83 4.85 -13.41
C ARG A 70 -5.87 4.19 -14.40
N ALA A 71 -5.01 4.98 -15.05
CA ALA A 71 -4.04 4.45 -16.00
C ALA A 71 -3.02 3.51 -15.34
N GLU A 72 -2.51 3.86 -14.16
CA GLU A 72 -1.58 2.99 -13.42
C GLU A 72 -2.28 1.74 -12.88
N ASN A 73 -3.52 1.85 -12.40
CA ASN A 73 -4.32 0.71 -12.00
C ASN A 73 -4.53 -0.25 -13.17
N GLU A 74 -4.90 0.25 -14.35
CA GLU A 74 -5.08 -0.60 -15.53
C GLU A 74 -3.80 -1.34 -15.93
N LYS A 75 -2.66 -0.67 -15.79
CA LYS A 75 -1.37 -1.25 -16.12
C LYS A 75 -0.87 -2.28 -15.13
N HIS A 76 -1.15 -2.11 -13.83
CA HIS A 76 -0.45 -2.85 -12.76
C HIS A 76 -1.33 -3.76 -11.91
N ARG A 77 -2.66 -3.63 -11.98
CA ARG A 77 -3.59 -4.38 -11.12
C ARG A 77 -3.40 -5.88 -11.17
N GLN A 78 -3.25 -6.45 -12.36
CA GLN A 78 -3.12 -7.90 -12.50
C GLN A 78 -1.88 -8.43 -11.78
N ASP A 79 -0.76 -7.71 -11.89
CA ASP A 79 0.49 -8.06 -11.21
C ASP A 79 0.34 -7.95 -9.69
N VAL A 80 -0.34 -6.91 -9.20
CA VAL A 80 -0.62 -6.72 -7.76
C VAL A 80 -1.51 -7.83 -7.23
N GLU A 81 -2.57 -8.20 -7.95
CA GLU A 81 -3.47 -9.28 -7.56
C GLU A 81 -2.76 -10.64 -7.53
N THR A 82 -1.97 -10.95 -8.57
CA THR A 82 -1.17 -12.18 -8.61
C THR A 82 -0.19 -12.24 -7.46
N TRP A 83 0.53 -11.13 -7.19
CA TRP A 83 1.45 -11.06 -6.05
C TRP A 83 0.72 -11.25 -4.71
N LEU A 84 -0.45 -10.63 -4.52
CA LEU A 84 -1.19 -10.71 -3.26
C LEU A 84 -1.68 -12.12 -2.98
N ASN A 85 -2.22 -12.80 -4.00
CA ASN A 85 -2.65 -14.19 -3.88
C ASN A 85 -1.48 -15.11 -3.51
N GLN A 86 -0.34 -14.98 -4.20
CA GLN A 86 0.88 -15.74 -3.86
C GLN A 86 1.39 -15.43 -2.44
N PHE A 87 1.30 -14.18 -2.02
CA PHE A 87 1.66 -13.79 -0.66
C PHE A 87 0.76 -14.48 0.37
N PHE A 88 -0.55 -14.54 0.14
CA PHE A 88 -1.48 -15.25 1.02
C PHE A 88 -1.24 -16.76 1.04
N ASP A 89 -0.96 -17.39 -0.11
CA ASP A 89 -0.63 -18.82 -0.18
C ASP A 89 0.63 -19.18 0.63
N LEU A 90 1.59 -18.25 0.74
CA LEU A 90 2.81 -18.44 1.52
C LEU A 90 2.64 -18.11 3.00
N TRP A 91 1.67 -17.27 3.33
CA TRP A 91 1.49 -16.76 4.69
C TRP A 91 0.52 -17.59 5.53
N LEU A 92 -0.57 -18.07 4.93
CA LEU A 92 -1.64 -18.83 5.57
C LEU A 92 -1.35 -20.34 5.54
#